data_AF-A0A7V7C5E4-F1
#
_entry.id   AF-A0A7V7C5E4-F1
#
_cell.length_a   1.000
_cell.length_b   1.000
_cell.length_c   1.000
_cell.angle_alpha   90.00
_cell.angle_beta   90.00
_cell.angle_gamma   90.00
#
_symmetry.space_group_name_H-M   'P 1'
#
loop_
_entity.id
_entity.type
_entity.pdbx_description
1 polymer ?
#
loop_
_entity_poly.entity_id
_entity_poly.type
_entity_poly.pdbx_seq_one_letter_code
_entity_poly.pdbx_strand_id
1 'polypeptide(L)'
;MSDRLWLPQLRRLVKGIYLLITDIVVNFNEDIMGDQITQISITKGEISVEYTPVIESNALRLIPAENLAYDSTYTVLLPKVAVKER
;
A
#
# COMPACT_ATOMS: atom_id res chain seq x y z
N MET A 1 -42.39 -31.09 -21.09
CA MET A 1 -41.01 -31.42 -20.66
C MET A 1 -40.21 -30.14 -20.77
N SER A 2 -39.86 -29.56 -19.63
CA SER A 2 -39.20 -28.25 -19.55
C SER A 2 -37.72 -28.50 -19.37
N ASP A 3 -36.94 -28.29 -20.43
CA ASP A 3 -35.49 -28.36 -20.40
C ASP A 3 -34.95 -27.25 -19.51
N ARG A 4 -34.50 -27.65 -18.32
CA ARG A 4 -33.75 -26.79 -17.42
C ARG A 4 -32.36 -26.59 -18.03
N LEU A 5 -32.18 -25.43 -18.65
CA LEU A 5 -30.88 -24.88 -19.03
C LEU A 5 -29.94 -24.96 -17.83
N TRP A 6 -29.01 -25.92 -17.88
CA TRP A 6 -27.87 -26.01 -17.00
C TRP A 6 -26.95 -24.82 -17.30
N LEU A 7 -26.75 -23.93 -16.33
CA LEU A 7 -25.77 -22.83 -16.44
C LEU A 7 -24.50 -23.22 -15.68
N PRO A 8 -23.43 -23.68 -16.38
CA PRO A 8 -22.24 -24.17 -15.70
C PRO A 8 -21.15 -23.12 -15.60
N GLN A 9 -21.43 -21.89 -15.17
CA GLN A 9 -20.38 -20.87 -15.11
C GLN A 9 -20.39 -20.02 -13.84
N LEU A 10 -21.01 -20.50 -12.77
CA LEU A 10 -20.80 -19.94 -11.42
C LEU A 10 -19.65 -20.64 -10.68
N ARG A 11 -18.55 -20.95 -11.37
CA ARG A 11 -17.25 -21.02 -10.70
C ARG A 11 -16.69 -19.59 -10.57
N ARG A 12 -17.43 -18.75 -9.84
CA ARG A 12 -16.81 -17.58 -9.23
C ARG A 12 -15.78 -18.16 -8.29
N LEU A 13 -14.51 -18.13 -8.70
CA LEU A 13 -13.38 -18.40 -7.83
C LEU A 13 -13.60 -17.51 -6.61
N VAL A 14 -14.03 -18.10 -5.50
CA VAL A 14 -13.85 -17.48 -4.20
C VAL A 14 -12.36 -17.65 -3.94
N LYS A 15 -11.52 -16.85 -4.62
CA LYS A 15 -10.19 -16.56 -4.11
C LYS A 15 -10.46 -16.10 -2.68
N GLY A 16 -9.98 -16.85 -1.70
CA GLY A 16 -10.15 -16.52 -0.29
C GLY A 16 -9.94 -15.02 -0.12
N ILE A 17 -10.82 -14.36 0.63
CA ILE A 17 -10.75 -12.92 0.85
C ILE A 17 -9.47 -12.67 1.66
N TYR A 18 -8.34 -12.55 0.97
CA TYR A 18 -7.09 -12.12 1.56
C TYR A 18 -7.21 -10.61 1.74
N LEU A 19 -7.11 -10.16 2.98
CA LEU A 19 -6.94 -8.74 3.25
C LEU A 19 -5.61 -8.30 2.61
N LEU A 20 -5.60 -7.10 2.06
CA LEU A 20 -4.43 -6.52 1.42
C LEU A 20 -4.28 -5.10 1.93
N ILE A 21 -3.04 -4.65 2.08
CA ILE A 21 -2.73 -3.29 2.52
C ILE A 21 -2.45 -2.46 1.26
N THR A 22 -3.21 -1.38 1.10
CA THR A 22 -3.17 -0.50 -0.07
C THR A 22 -2.29 0.72 0.12
N ASP A 23 -2.10 1.15 1.37
CA ASP A 23 -1.35 2.35 1.71
C ASP A 23 -0.76 2.25 3.11
N ILE A 24 0.39 2.91 3.28
CA ILE A 24 0.99 3.17 4.59
C ILE A 24 0.89 4.68 4.82
N VAL A 25 0.27 5.07 5.93
CA VAL A 25 0.09 6.49 6.28
C VAL A 25 0.92 6.83 7.51
N VAL A 26 1.75 7.85 7.39
CA VAL A 26 2.50 8.46 8.50
C VAL A 26 1.92 9.84 8.75
N ASN A 27 1.33 10.05 9.92
CA ASN A 27 0.77 11.34 10.33
C ASN A 27 1.78 12.11 11.19
N PHE A 28 1.95 13.39 10.87
CA PHE A 28 2.77 14.33 11.61
C PHE A 28 1.88 15.26 12.43
N ASN A 29 2.46 15.84 13.47
CA ASN A 29 1.77 16.80 14.34
C ASN A 29 1.62 18.20 13.70
N GLU A 30 2.28 18.44 12.57
CA GLU A 30 2.30 19.71 11.84
C GLU A 30 2.27 19.44 10.33
N ASP A 31 1.94 20.48 9.55
CA ASP A 31 1.99 20.40 8.09
C ASP A 31 3.43 20.22 7.60
N ILE A 32 3.58 19.36 6.59
CA ILE A 32 4.89 19.00 6.05
C ILE A 32 5.00 19.36 4.57
N MET A 33 6.23 19.44 4.08
CA MET A 33 6.57 19.40 2.67
C MET A 33 7.68 18.37 2.40
N GLY A 34 7.74 17.87 1.17
CA GLY A 34 8.81 16.96 0.73
C GLY A 34 10.13 17.70 0.57
N ASP A 35 11.23 17.06 0.98
CA ASP A 35 12.60 17.56 0.76
C ASP A 35 13.43 16.51 0.02
N GLN A 36 13.89 15.46 0.71
CA GLN A 36 14.56 14.31 0.10
C GLN A 36 13.67 13.06 0.11
N ILE A 37 12.42 13.22 -0.34
CA ILE A 37 11.37 12.19 -0.21
C ILE A 37 11.71 10.86 -0.90
N THR A 38 12.61 10.88 -1.89
CA THR A 38 13.11 9.71 -2.60
C THR A 38 14.04 8.82 -1.76
N GLN A 39 14.50 9.29 -0.59
CA GLN A 39 15.29 8.49 0.35
C GLN A 39 14.46 7.62 1.28
N ILE A 40 13.14 7.76 1.25
CA ILE A 40 12.24 6.84 1.96
C ILE A 40 12.34 5.48 1.27
N SER A 41 12.33 4.40 2.06
CA SER A 41 12.33 3.04 1.51
C SER A 41 11.32 2.17 2.22
N ILE A 42 10.65 1.32 1.45
CA ILE A 42 9.83 0.22 1.96
C ILE A 42 10.52 -1.08 1.57
N THR A 43 10.74 -1.98 2.52
CA THR A 43 11.33 -3.30 2.25
C THR A 43 10.51 -4.43 2.87
N LYS A 44 10.56 -5.59 2.24
CA LYS A 44 10.10 -6.88 2.79
C LYS A 44 11.33 -7.78 2.93
N GLY A 45 11.96 -7.76 4.12
CA GLY A 45 13.29 -8.31 4.28
C GLY A 45 14.30 -7.52 3.44
N GLU A 46 14.98 -8.19 2.51
CA GLU A 46 15.96 -7.58 1.59
C GLU A 46 15.34 -7.07 0.29
N ILE A 47 14.05 -7.36 0.05
CA ILE A 47 13.37 -6.99 -1.20
C ILE A 47 12.82 -5.57 -1.07
N SER A 48 13.26 -4.68 -1.96
CA SER A 48 12.68 -3.34 -2.09
C SER A 48 11.26 -3.41 -2.65
N VAL A 49 10.36 -2.65 -2.06
CA VAL A 49 8.97 -2.50 -2.53
C VAL A 49 8.85 -1.16 -3.24
N GLU A 50 8.43 -1.18 -4.50
CA GLU A 50 8.16 0.04 -5.25
C GLU A 50 6.91 0.74 -4.71
N TYR A 51 6.95 2.06 -4.64
CA TYR A 51 5.84 2.87 -4.13
C TYR A 51 5.88 4.29 -4.69
N THR A 52 4.76 5.00 -4.57
CA THR A 52 4.61 6.43 -4.86
C THR A 52 4.29 7.19 -3.58
N PRO A 53 5.09 8.17 -3.15
CA PRO A 53 4.76 9.02 -2.01
C PRO A 53 3.83 10.16 -2.40
N VAL A 54 2.87 10.47 -1.54
CA VAL A 54 1.94 11.61 -1.64
C VAL A 54 1.89 12.33 -0.30
N ILE A 55 2.05 13.65 -0.31
CA ILE A 55 1.92 14.49 0.89
C ILE A 55 0.61 15.27 0.81
N GLU A 56 -0.20 15.16 1.85
CA GLU A 56 -1.46 15.87 2.03
C GLU A 56 -1.44 16.54 3.41
N SER A 57 -1.13 17.84 3.47
CA SER A 57 -1.04 18.61 4.73
C SER A 57 0.01 18.04 5.68
N ASN A 58 -0.41 17.39 6.76
CA ASN A 58 0.40 16.73 7.78
C ASN A 58 0.50 15.21 7.59
N ALA A 59 0.04 14.66 6.47
CA ALA A 59 0.05 13.22 6.21
C ALA A 59 0.96 12.87 5.02
N LEU A 60 1.86 11.92 5.23
CA LEU A 60 2.60 11.25 4.17
C LEU A 60 1.96 9.89 3.90
N ARG A 61 1.43 9.72 2.69
CA ARG A 61 0.86 8.47 2.19
C ARG A 61 1.86 7.82 1.25
N LEU A 62 2.30 6.62 1.58
CA LEU A 62 3.13 5.79 0.71
C LEU A 62 2.22 4.76 0.05
N ILE A 63 2.11 4.82 -1.27
CA ILE A 63 1.22 3.97 -2.08
C ILE A 63 2.08 2.93 -2.83
N PRO A 64 2.16 1.68 -2.35
CA PRO A 64 2.89 0.62 -3.04
C PRO A 64 2.37 0.38 -4.46
N ALA A 65 3.27 0.03 -5.39
CA ALA A 65 2.89 -0.31 -6.77
C ALA A 65 2.05 -1.60 -6.84
N GLU A 66 2.32 -2.53 -5.91
CA GLU A 66 1.51 -3.72 -5.68
C GLU A 66 1.01 -3.75 -4.24
N ASN A 67 -0.23 -4.19 -4.06
CA ASN A 67 -0.82 -4.37 -2.74
C ASN A 67 0.06 -5.24 -1.83
N LEU A 68 0.29 -4.78 -0.60
CA LEU A 68 1.10 -5.54 0.35
C LEU A 68 0.28 -6.71 0.91
N ALA A 69 0.95 -7.84 1.10
CA ALA A 69 0.33 -9.04 1.63
C ALA A 69 0.00 -8.86 3.12
N TYR A 70 -1.21 -9.25 3.51
CA TYR A 70 -1.54 -9.46 4.91
C TYR A 70 -0.65 -10.55 5.52
N ASP A 71 -0.39 -10.46 6.84
CA ASP A 71 0.49 -11.36 7.59
C ASP A 71 1.94 -11.39 7.05
N SER A 72 2.43 -10.25 6.57
CA SER A 72 3.83 -10.05 6.18
C SER A 72 4.43 -8.87 6.94
N THR A 73 5.72 -8.95 7.25
CA THR A 73 6.46 -7.84 7.86
C THR A 73 7.08 -6.97 6.79
N TYR A 74 6.80 -5.66 6.87
CA TYR A 74 7.40 -4.64 6.03
C TYR A 74 8.11 -3.61 6.90
N THR A 75 9.26 -3.11 6.44
CA THR A 75 10.01 -2.05 7.12
C THR A 75 9.92 -0.77 6.31
N VAL A 76 9.50 0.32 6.95
CA VAL A 76 9.58 1.67 6.38
C VAL A 76 10.73 2.39 7.05
N LEU A 77 11.71 2.82 6.26
CA LEU A 77 12.75 3.74 6.70
C LEU A 77 12.35 5.15 6.27
N LEU A 78 12.13 6.03 7.25
CA LEU A 78 11.85 7.44 7.06
C LEU A 78 13.03 8.26 7.61
N PRO A 79 14.01 8.64 6.77
CA PRO A 79 15.11 9.50 7.19
C PRO A 79 14.61 10.89 7.62
N LYS A 80 15.28 11.52 8.58
CA LYS A 80 14.94 12.88 9.05
C LYS A 80 14.92 13.92 7.92
N VAL A 81 15.69 13.71 6.86
CA VAL A 81 15.81 14.62 5.71
C VAL A 81 14.69 14.43 4.67
N ALA A 82 13.85 13.41 4.79
CA ALA A 82 12.86 13.09 3.77
C ALA A 82 11.72 14.12 3.70
N VAL A 83 11.31 14.64 4.85
CA VAL A 83 10.25 15.63 5.02
C VAL A 83 10.72 16.72 5.97
N LYS A 84 10.13 17.90 5.84
CA LYS A 84 10.36 19.05 6.74
C LYS A 84 9.03 19.76 7.02
N GLU A 85 9.02 20.57 8.06
CA GLU A 85 7.92 21.51 8.33
C GLU A 85 7.68 22.41 7.11
N ARG A 86 6.41 22.76 6.88
CA ARG A 86 6.00 23.60 5.77
C ARG A 86 6.33 25.09 5.97
#